data_AF-A0A2N2TSZ7-F1
#
_entry.id   AF-A0A2N2TSZ7-F1
#
_cell.length_a   1.000
_cell.length_b   1.000
_cell.length_c   1.000
_cell.angle_alpha   90.00
_cell.angle_beta   90.00
_cell.angle_gamma   90.00
#
_symmetry.space_group_name_H-M   'P 1'
#
loop_
_entity.id
_entity.type
_entity.pdbx_description
1 polymer ?
#
loop_
_entity_poly.entity_id
_entity_poly.type
_entity_poly.pdbx_seq_one_letter_code
_entity_poly.pdbx_strand_id
1 'polypeptide(L)'
;MDPIRSQRDTKVNPGFYLPEFTRSLYVDNSVVLKQRPEQLLEAFSHPDQCTLFAHSFRKSLYEEFREIMQTGLDDSARVFEQFNHYKATDVALFDEPLIWTGIMIRNHRADNFDVFCHHWASHIMRYTRRDQLSVTAALRQSGLQFHLQEIDNYDSPWHSWPNTGQRRNDVRRNAGGLFDTEFRIEASRLEHELQIVKEQVRHHQELLKEEVAKHAEVIRMYEEQVQLTDAVVQDYENTLSWRVTTPLRWVRKRLGR
;
A
#
# COMPACT_ATOMS: atom_id res chain seq x y z
N MET A 1 -12.57 -31.31 7.81
CA MET A 1 -12.22 -29.99 7.24
C MET A 1 -13.45 -29.44 6.51
N ASP A 2 -13.78 -28.14 6.59
CA ASP A 2 -14.88 -27.53 5.81
C ASP A 2 -14.61 -27.75 4.30
N PRO A 3 -15.60 -28.16 3.46
CA PRO A 3 -15.44 -28.35 2.02
C PRO A 3 -14.71 -27.19 1.30
N ILE A 4 -14.92 -25.94 1.72
CA ILE A 4 -14.27 -24.78 1.09
C ILE A 4 -12.78 -24.71 1.42
N ARG A 5 -12.40 -25.06 2.66
CA ARG A 5 -10.98 -25.18 3.06
C ARG A 5 -10.32 -26.38 2.37
N SER A 6 -11.07 -27.47 2.19
CA SER A 6 -10.61 -28.66 1.44
C SER A 6 -10.28 -28.32 -0.01
N GLN A 7 -11.09 -27.49 -0.69
CA GLN A 7 -10.78 -27.02 -2.04
C GLN A 7 -9.46 -26.21 -2.07
N ARG A 8 -9.25 -25.34 -1.09
CA ARG A 8 -8.04 -24.49 -1.01
C ARG A 8 -6.78 -25.29 -0.71
N ASP A 9 -6.88 -26.45 -0.07
CA ASP A 9 -5.73 -27.29 0.25
C ASP A 9 -4.92 -27.68 -1.00
N THR A 10 -5.60 -28.09 -2.08
CA THR A 10 -4.95 -28.40 -3.37
C THR A 10 -4.22 -27.21 -4.01
N LYS A 11 -4.67 -25.99 -3.71
CA LYS A 11 -4.09 -24.74 -4.20
C LYS A 11 -2.82 -24.37 -3.43
N VAL A 12 -2.84 -24.53 -2.10
CA VAL A 12 -1.76 -24.04 -1.24
C VAL A 12 -0.73 -25.10 -0.89
N ASN A 13 -1.01 -26.40 -1.13
CA ASN A 13 -0.09 -27.50 -0.84
C ASN A 13 0.33 -28.31 -2.09
N PRO A 14 0.84 -27.68 -3.15
CA PRO A 14 1.24 -28.39 -4.36
C PRO A 14 2.31 -29.45 -4.15
N GLY A 15 3.25 -29.28 -3.21
CA GLY A 15 4.26 -30.28 -2.93
C GLY A 15 3.68 -31.63 -2.48
N PHE A 16 2.48 -31.62 -1.88
CA PHE A 16 1.78 -32.85 -1.52
C PHE A 16 1.05 -33.50 -2.70
N TYR A 17 0.41 -32.68 -3.55
CA TYR A 17 -0.46 -33.16 -4.64
C TYR A 17 0.28 -33.36 -5.98
N LEU A 18 1.44 -32.74 -6.16
CA LEU A 18 2.23 -32.74 -7.39
C LEU A 18 3.73 -32.95 -7.08
N PRO A 19 4.12 -33.91 -6.21
CA PRO A 19 5.51 -34.07 -5.73
C PRO A 19 6.51 -34.38 -6.85
N GLU A 20 6.06 -34.98 -7.95
CA GLU A 20 6.89 -35.34 -9.10
C GLU A 20 7.16 -34.16 -10.06
N PHE A 21 6.43 -33.05 -9.90
CA PHE A 21 6.54 -31.89 -10.76
C PHE A 21 7.44 -30.82 -10.14
N THR A 22 8.19 -30.13 -10.98
CA THR A 22 9.07 -29.02 -10.55
C THR A 22 8.42 -27.66 -10.78
N ARG A 23 7.40 -27.63 -11.64
CA ARG A 23 6.59 -26.46 -11.94
C ARG A 23 5.14 -26.89 -12.11
N SER A 24 4.22 -26.00 -11.79
CA SER A 24 2.80 -26.23 -12.01
C SER A 24 2.07 -24.93 -12.34
N LEU A 25 1.05 -25.03 -13.18
CA LEU A 25 0.08 -23.98 -13.40
C LEU A 25 -1.16 -24.28 -12.55
N TYR A 26 -1.53 -23.37 -11.66
CA TYR A 26 -2.82 -23.39 -10.98
C TYR A 26 -3.80 -22.48 -11.69
N VAL A 27 -5.03 -22.94 -11.90
CA VAL A 27 -6.14 -22.18 -12.47
C VAL A 27 -7.40 -22.44 -11.64
N ASP A 28 -8.04 -21.39 -11.14
CA ASP A 28 -9.29 -21.51 -10.38
C ASP A 28 -10.43 -21.95 -11.29
N ASN A 29 -11.44 -22.62 -10.70
CA ASN A 29 -12.56 -23.19 -11.45
C ASN A 29 -13.49 -22.15 -12.11
N SER A 30 -13.30 -20.88 -11.79
CA SER A 30 -14.04 -19.75 -12.34
C SER A 30 -13.29 -19.06 -13.49
N VAL A 31 -12.08 -19.50 -13.82
CA VAL A 31 -11.25 -18.96 -14.90
C VAL A 31 -11.39 -19.84 -16.14
N VAL A 32 -11.55 -19.22 -17.31
CA VAL A 32 -11.52 -19.91 -18.61
C VAL A 32 -10.29 -19.44 -19.36
N LEU A 33 -9.40 -20.37 -19.74
CA LEU A 33 -8.24 -20.05 -20.57
C LEU A 33 -8.64 -19.90 -22.04
N LYS A 34 -8.13 -18.85 -22.69
CA LYS A 34 -8.29 -18.60 -24.13
C LYS A 34 -7.11 -19.13 -24.95
N GLN A 35 -5.99 -19.38 -24.29
CA GLN A 35 -4.78 -19.97 -24.87
C GLN A 35 -4.51 -21.34 -24.25
N ARG A 36 -3.61 -22.10 -24.88
CA ARG A 36 -3.18 -23.38 -24.31
C ARG A 36 -2.36 -23.16 -23.03
N PRO A 37 -2.50 -23.99 -21.98
CA PRO A 37 -1.74 -23.87 -20.73
C PRO A 37 -0.22 -23.75 -20.93
N GLU A 38 0.33 -24.44 -21.93
CA GLU A 38 1.76 -24.42 -22.25
C GLU A 38 2.22 -23.03 -22.68
N GLN A 39 1.38 -22.28 -23.41
CA GLN A 39 1.69 -20.93 -23.85
C GLN A 39 1.73 -19.94 -22.67
N LEU A 40 0.89 -20.14 -21.64
CA LEU A 40 0.99 -19.34 -20.41
C LEU A 40 2.29 -19.64 -19.67
N LEU A 41 2.66 -20.92 -19.57
CA LEU A 41 3.92 -21.32 -18.94
C LEU A 41 5.12 -20.73 -19.70
N GLU A 42 5.13 -20.78 -21.03
CA GLU A 42 6.19 -20.20 -21.85
C GLU A 42 6.29 -18.67 -21.68
N ALA A 43 5.15 -17.97 -21.67
CA ALA A 43 5.11 -16.51 -21.61
C ALA A 43 5.49 -15.94 -20.23
N PHE A 44 5.16 -16.66 -19.16
CA PHE A 44 5.21 -16.11 -17.81
C PHE A 44 6.10 -16.91 -16.84
N SER A 45 6.72 -18.01 -17.25
CA SER A 45 7.64 -18.73 -16.35
C SER A 45 8.96 -18.00 -16.20
N HIS A 46 9.43 -17.91 -14.96
CA HIS A 46 10.78 -17.48 -14.64
C HIS A 46 11.62 -18.68 -14.18
N PRO A 47 12.94 -18.71 -14.43
CA PRO A 47 13.80 -19.86 -14.10
C PRO A 47 13.75 -20.29 -12.63
N ASP A 48 13.72 -19.32 -11.71
CA ASP A 48 13.90 -19.54 -10.26
C ASP A 48 12.81 -18.88 -9.40
N GLN A 49 11.73 -18.40 -10.02
CA GLN A 49 10.68 -17.66 -9.33
C GLN A 49 9.31 -18.22 -9.66
N CYS A 50 8.37 -18.04 -8.72
CA CYS A 50 6.95 -18.16 -9.02
C CYS A 50 6.45 -16.92 -9.77
N THR A 51 5.38 -17.05 -10.54
CA THR A 51 4.69 -15.92 -11.17
C THR A 51 3.29 -15.81 -10.62
N LEU A 52 3.02 -14.66 -10.03
CA LEU A 52 1.74 -14.28 -9.45
C LEU A 52 1.18 -13.11 -10.22
N PHE A 53 -0.13 -12.90 -10.10
CA PHE A 53 -0.81 -11.85 -10.86
C PHE A 53 -1.35 -10.80 -9.90
N ALA A 54 -1.10 -9.54 -10.19
CA ALA A 54 -1.70 -8.43 -9.46
C ALA A 54 -3.20 -8.38 -9.72
N HIS A 55 -3.92 -7.81 -8.76
CA HIS A 55 -5.33 -7.53 -8.91
C HIS A 55 -5.53 -6.23 -9.68
N SER A 56 -6.25 -6.25 -10.80
CA SER A 56 -6.38 -5.14 -11.76
C SER A 56 -7.32 -4.03 -11.30
N PHE A 57 -8.15 -4.27 -10.28
CA PHE A 57 -9.18 -3.33 -9.82
C PHE A 57 -9.22 -3.07 -8.31
N ARG A 58 -8.37 -3.75 -7.52
CA ARG A 58 -8.17 -3.44 -6.08
C ARG A 58 -6.68 -3.29 -5.88
N LYS A 59 -6.27 -2.18 -5.31
CA LYS A 59 -4.87 -1.78 -5.33
C LYS A 59 -4.08 -2.42 -4.22
N SER A 60 -4.68 -2.60 -3.04
CA SER A 60 -3.95 -3.04 -1.87
C SER A 60 -4.70 -4.06 -1.03
N LEU A 61 -3.94 -4.73 -0.16
CA LEU A 61 -4.49 -5.63 0.85
C LEU A 61 -5.47 -4.91 1.78
N TYR A 62 -5.20 -3.66 2.14
CA TYR A 62 -6.10 -2.85 2.96
C TYR A 62 -7.49 -2.66 2.33
N GLU A 63 -7.53 -2.31 1.03
CA GLU A 63 -8.79 -2.14 0.31
C GLU A 63 -9.61 -3.44 0.32
N GLU A 64 -8.96 -4.60 0.22
CA GLU A 64 -9.64 -5.90 0.26
C GLU A 64 -10.23 -6.23 1.63
N PHE A 65 -9.47 -5.97 2.70
CA PHE A 65 -10.00 -6.12 4.07
C PHE A 65 -11.24 -5.23 4.26
N ARG A 66 -11.16 -3.97 3.84
CA ARG A 66 -12.27 -3.03 3.95
C ARG A 66 -13.51 -3.52 3.19
N GLU A 67 -13.34 -3.97 1.95
CA GLU A 67 -14.44 -4.46 1.11
C GLU A 67 -15.13 -5.69 1.75
N ILE A 68 -14.35 -6.67 2.22
CA ILE A 68 -14.89 -7.89 2.83
C ILE A 68 -15.66 -7.55 4.11
N MET A 69 -15.15 -6.63 4.92
CA MET A 69 -15.80 -6.19 6.16
C MET A 69 -17.10 -5.43 5.87
N GLN A 70 -17.12 -4.57 4.86
CA GLN A 70 -18.32 -3.79 4.49
C GLN A 70 -19.43 -4.65 3.87
N THR A 71 -19.05 -5.66 3.08
CA THR A 71 -20.00 -6.51 2.35
C THR A 71 -20.46 -7.74 3.13
N GLY A 72 -19.79 -8.07 4.25
CA GLY A 72 -20.09 -9.26 5.05
C GLY A 72 -19.84 -10.58 4.29
N LEU A 73 -18.86 -10.58 3.38
CA LEU A 73 -18.57 -11.70 2.48
C LEU A 73 -17.91 -12.91 3.17
N ASP A 74 -17.53 -12.78 4.44
CA ASP A 74 -17.04 -13.87 5.27
C ASP A 74 -17.30 -13.60 6.77
N ASP A 75 -16.87 -14.52 7.63
CA ASP A 75 -16.95 -14.36 9.08
C ASP A 75 -16.16 -13.14 9.59
N SER A 76 -16.88 -12.11 10.06
CA SER A 76 -16.30 -10.83 10.46
C SER A 76 -15.32 -10.94 11.62
N ALA A 77 -15.57 -11.84 12.57
CA ALA A 77 -14.67 -12.04 13.71
C ALA A 77 -13.31 -12.57 13.25
N ARG A 78 -13.27 -13.54 12.33
CA ARG A 78 -12.01 -14.06 11.77
C ARG A 78 -11.28 -13.06 10.88
N VAL A 79 -12.02 -12.27 10.08
CA VAL A 79 -11.42 -11.22 9.25
C VAL A 79 -10.80 -10.14 10.13
N PHE A 80 -11.50 -9.72 11.18
CA PHE A 80 -11.01 -8.72 12.13
C PHE A 80 -9.80 -9.23 12.94
N GLU A 81 -9.84 -10.49 13.38
CA GLU A 81 -8.70 -11.13 14.04
C GLU A 81 -7.45 -11.11 13.15
N GLN A 82 -7.59 -11.46 11.87
CA GLN A 82 -6.47 -11.43 10.92
C GLN A 82 -5.97 -10.01 10.67
N PHE A 83 -6.88 -9.05 10.49
CA PHE A 83 -6.53 -7.65 10.32
C PHE A 83 -5.71 -7.12 11.50
N ASN A 84 -6.16 -7.38 12.73
CA ASN A 84 -5.43 -6.95 13.93
C ASN A 84 -4.08 -7.64 14.08
N HIS A 85 -4.01 -8.93 13.73
CA HIS A 85 -2.74 -9.64 13.72
C HIS A 85 -1.74 -9.00 12.74
N TYR A 86 -2.16 -8.69 11.51
CA TYR A 86 -1.27 -8.07 10.52
C TYR A 86 -0.90 -6.65 10.90
N LYS A 87 -1.85 -5.88 11.45
CA LYS A 87 -1.58 -4.55 12.00
C LYS A 87 -0.53 -4.56 13.10
N ALA A 88 -0.54 -5.57 13.95
CA ALA A 88 0.40 -5.70 15.06
C ALA A 88 1.78 -6.23 14.63
N THR A 89 1.86 -7.01 13.55
CA THR A 89 3.08 -7.73 13.15
C THR A 89 3.85 -7.07 12.01
N ASP A 90 3.15 -6.55 11.00
CA ASP A 90 3.74 -5.90 9.84
C ASP A 90 2.71 -4.97 9.16
N VAL A 91 2.66 -3.72 9.60
CA VAL A 91 1.70 -2.73 9.07
C VAL A 91 1.92 -2.41 7.60
N ALA A 92 3.14 -2.58 7.08
CA ALA A 92 3.45 -2.32 5.67
C ALA A 92 2.75 -3.30 4.72
N LEU A 93 2.31 -4.46 5.21
CA LEU A 93 1.49 -5.42 4.44
C LEU A 93 0.25 -4.79 3.81
N PHE A 94 -0.32 -3.77 4.46
CA PHE A 94 -1.56 -3.15 4.01
C PHE A 94 -1.42 -2.31 2.75
N ASP A 95 -0.21 -1.85 2.45
CA ASP A 95 0.11 -1.05 1.27
C ASP A 95 0.58 -1.91 0.09
N GLU A 96 0.86 -3.19 0.33
CA GLU A 96 1.29 -4.13 -0.71
C GLU A 96 0.19 -4.38 -1.75
N PRO A 97 0.57 -4.58 -3.03
CA PRO A 97 -0.37 -4.95 -4.07
C PRO A 97 -1.19 -6.18 -3.71
N LEU A 98 -2.50 -6.11 -3.95
CA LEU A 98 -3.34 -7.29 -3.79
C LEU A 98 -3.00 -8.31 -4.87
N ILE A 99 -2.73 -9.55 -4.48
CA ILE A 99 -2.46 -10.64 -5.41
C ILE A 99 -3.78 -11.34 -5.78
N TRP A 100 -4.05 -11.40 -7.07
CA TRP A 100 -5.11 -12.23 -7.61
C TRP A 100 -4.62 -13.67 -7.75
N THR A 101 -5.19 -14.55 -6.94
CA THR A 101 -4.75 -15.95 -6.84
C THR A 101 -5.53 -16.88 -7.78
N GLY A 102 -6.26 -16.32 -8.77
CA GLY A 102 -7.07 -17.08 -9.72
C GLY A 102 -6.24 -17.88 -10.72
N ILE A 103 -5.05 -17.38 -11.08
CA ILE A 103 -4.03 -18.08 -11.85
C ILE A 103 -2.71 -17.95 -11.10
N MET A 104 -1.89 -18.99 -11.05
CA MET A 104 -0.52 -18.92 -10.49
C MET A 104 0.40 -19.88 -11.24
N ILE A 105 1.61 -19.43 -11.55
CA ILE A 105 2.68 -20.31 -12.03
C ILE A 105 3.62 -20.53 -10.86
N ARG A 106 3.74 -21.77 -10.42
CA ARG A 106 4.49 -22.14 -9.23
C ARG A 106 5.75 -22.88 -9.65
N ASN A 107 6.90 -22.39 -9.23
CA ASN A 107 8.17 -23.10 -9.32
C ASN A 107 8.45 -23.77 -7.98
N HIS A 108 8.32 -25.09 -7.94
CA HIS A 108 8.48 -25.86 -6.70
C HIS A 108 9.93 -25.98 -6.26
N ARG A 109 10.87 -25.60 -7.13
CA ARG A 109 12.31 -25.53 -6.83
C ARG A 109 12.77 -24.15 -6.39
N ALA A 110 11.89 -23.15 -6.37
CA ALA A 110 12.25 -21.82 -5.89
C ALA A 110 12.58 -21.88 -4.40
N ASP A 111 13.59 -21.12 -3.98
CA ASP A 111 13.97 -21.03 -2.58
C ASP A 111 12.79 -20.57 -1.72
N ASN A 112 12.61 -21.21 -0.57
CA ASN A 112 11.52 -20.96 0.39
C ASN A 112 10.10 -21.28 -0.12
N PHE A 113 9.94 -22.00 -1.24
CA PHE A 113 8.61 -22.35 -1.76
C PHE A 113 7.77 -23.19 -0.79
N ASP A 114 8.35 -24.19 -0.14
CA ASP A 114 7.62 -25.02 0.84
C ASP A 114 7.27 -24.23 2.11
N VAL A 115 8.15 -23.32 2.52
CA VAL A 115 7.92 -22.40 3.66
C VAL A 115 6.75 -21.46 3.35
N PHE A 116 6.71 -20.92 2.13
CA PHE A 116 5.57 -20.14 1.63
C PHE A 116 4.27 -20.94 1.69
N CYS A 117 4.25 -22.16 1.14
CA CYS A 117 3.06 -23.03 1.15
C CYS A 117 2.57 -23.28 2.58
N HIS A 118 3.49 -23.59 3.50
CA HIS A 118 3.18 -23.83 4.90
C HIS A 118 2.58 -22.60 5.59
N HIS A 119 3.19 -21.42 5.43
CA HIS A 119 2.63 -20.18 5.98
C HIS A 119 1.25 -19.90 5.40
N TRP A 120 1.09 -19.98 4.08
CA TRP A 120 -0.17 -19.66 3.44
C TRP A 120 -1.30 -20.57 3.89
N ALA A 121 -1.06 -21.88 3.95
CA ALA A 121 -2.01 -22.85 4.51
C ALA A 121 -2.34 -22.55 5.98
N SER A 122 -1.33 -22.21 6.79
CA SER A 122 -1.52 -21.90 8.22
C SER A 122 -2.42 -20.69 8.43
N HIS A 123 -2.24 -19.60 7.66
CA HIS A 123 -3.11 -18.41 7.74
C HIS A 123 -4.54 -18.73 7.33
N ILE A 124 -4.76 -19.50 6.24
CA ILE A 124 -6.10 -19.91 5.79
C ILE A 124 -6.81 -20.76 6.86
N MET A 125 -6.06 -21.62 7.54
CA MET A 125 -6.60 -22.50 8.58
C MET A 125 -6.90 -21.73 9.87
N ARG A 126 -6.08 -20.73 10.21
CA ARG A 126 -6.25 -19.91 11.42
C ARG A 126 -7.34 -18.86 11.30
N TYR A 127 -7.41 -18.19 10.16
CA TYR A 127 -8.24 -16.99 9.94
C TYR A 127 -9.39 -17.27 8.95
N THR A 128 -9.72 -16.26 8.13
CA THR A 128 -10.62 -16.40 6.98
C THR A 128 -10.10 -17.42 5.97
N ARG A 129 -11.06 -18.02 5.25
CA ARG A 129 -10.82 -18.89 4.09
C ARG A 129 -10.51 -18.11 2.80
N ARG A 130 -10.55 -16.76 2.84
CA ARG A 130 -10.18 -15.88 1.72
C ARG A 130 -8.66 -15.87 1.58
N ASP A 131 -8.17 -16.77 0.75
CA ASP A 131 -6.75 -16.95 0.43
C ASP A 131 -6.04 -15.70 -0.10
N GLN A 132 -6.76 -14.78 -0.76
CA GLN A 132 -6.22 -13.47 -1.17
C GLN A 132 -5.78 -12.60 0.01
N LEU A 133 -6.40 -12.74 1.19
CA LEU A 133 -6.03 -11.95 2.36
C LEU A 133 -4.71 -12.40 2.99
N SER A 134 -4.31 -13.66 2.78
CA SER A 134 -3.14 -14.25 3.45
C SER A 134 -1.94 -14.50 2.56
N VAL A 135 -2.10 -14.47 1.23
CA VAL A 135 -1.02 -14.79 0.29
C VAL A 135 0.17 -13.84 0.44
N THR A 136 -0.08 -12.53 0.54
CA THR A 136 0.98 -11.50 0.66
C THR A 136 1.74 -11.65 1.98
N ALA A 137 1.04 -11.93 3.08
CA ALA A 137 1.65 -12.20 4.37
C ALA A 137 2.55 -13.45 4.31
N ALA A 138 2.10 -14.53 3.66
CA ALA A 138 2.89 -15.74 3.50
C ALA A 138 4.14 -15.54 2.63
N LEU A 139 4.05 -14.73 1.57
CA LEU A 139 5.21 -14.38 0.72
C LEU A 139 6.26 -13.62 1.52
N ARG A 140 5.85 -12.59 2.28
CA ARG A 140 6.78 -11.81 3.11
C ARG A 140 7.41 -12.64 4.23
N GLN A 141 6.64 -13.50 4.89
CA GLN A 141 7.15 -14.37 5.96
C GLN A 141 8.13 -15.43 5.46
N SER A 142 7.91 -15.96 4.24
CA SER A 142 8.80 -16.97 3.65
C SER A 142 10.02 -16.38 2.94
N GLY A 143 9.95 -15.13 2.48
CA GLY A 143 10.98 -14.56 1.61
C GLY A 143 11.04 -15.21 0.22
N LEU A 144 9.99 -15.94 -0.19
CA LEU A 144 9.89 -16.55 -1.52
C LEU A 144 10.01 -15.46 -2.59
N GLN A 145 10.92 -15.66 -3.54
CA GLN A 145 11.06 -14.78 -4.69
C GLN A 145 9.96 -15.07 -5.72
N PHE A 146 9.33 -14.02 -6.22
CA PHE A 146 8.28 -14.11 -7.21
C PHE A 146 8.34 -12.93 -8.18
N HIS A 147 7.84 -13.17 -9.38
CA HIS A 147 7.53 -12.13 -10.36
C HIS A 147 6.05 -11.78 -10.26
N LEU A 148 5.74 -10.49 -10.13
CA LEU A 148 4.36 -10.00 -10.12
C LEU A 148 4.01 -9.50 -11.52
N GLN A 149 3.03 -10.13 -12.14
CA GLN A 149 2.54 -9.77 -13.46
C GLN A 149 1.26 -8.95 -13.38
N GLU A 150 1.21 -7.84 -14.10
CA GLU A 150 0.00 -7.03 -14.26
C GLU A 150 -0.69 -7.40 -15.58
N ILE A 151 -1.91 -7.90 -15.48
CA ILE A 151 -2.85 -8.12 -16.59
C ILE A 151 -4.25 -7.82 -16.09
N ASP A 152 -5.18 -7.49 -16.99
CA ASP A 152 -6.58 -7.40 -16.60
C ASP A 152 -7.09 -8.77 -16.16
N ASN A 153 -7.62 -8.85 -14.93
CA ASN A 153 -8.17 -10.10 -14.40
C ASN A 153 -9.51 -10.45 -15.05
N TYR A 154 -10.30 -9.49 -15.53
CA TYR A 154 -11.62 -9.78 -16.11
C TYR A 154 -11.51 -10.41 -17.48
N ASP A 155 -10.77 -9.77 -18.38
CA ASP A 155 -10.60 -10.26 -19.74
C ASP A 155 -9.21 -9.91 -20.28
N SER A 156 -8.47 -10.94 -20.68
CA SER A 156 -7.15 -10.77 -21.27
C SER A 156 -7.02 -11.63 -22.54
N PRO A 157 -5.92 -11.52 -23.31
CA PRO A 157 -5.63 -12.47 -24.38
C PRO A 157 -5.46 -13.92 -23.88
N TRP A 158 -5.20 -14.11 -22.59
CA TRP A 158 -4.89 -15.40 -21.96
C TRP A 158 -6.11 -16.08 -21.33
N HIS A 159 -7.04 -15.30 -20.78
CA HIS A 159 -8.16 -15.83 -19.99
C HIS A 159 -9.35 -14.89 -19.93
N SER A 160 -10.48 -15.39 -19.41
CA SER A 160 -11.61 -14.59 -18.93
C SER A 160 -12.08 -15.05 -17.56
N TRP A 161 -12.60 -14.12 -16.76
CA TRP A 161 -13.08 -14.35 -15.39
C TRP A 161 -14.05 -13.23 -14.95
N PRO A 162 -15.07 -13.50 -14.09
CA PRO A 162 -15.48 -14.79 -13.58
C PRO A 162 -16.45 -15.52 -14.52
N ASN A 163 -16.18 -16.80 -14.79
CA ASN A 163 -17.06 -17.70 -15.55
C ASN A 163 -17.73 -18.71 -14.61
N THR A 164 -18.56 -18.21 -13.70
CA THR A 164 -19.41 -19.04 -12.85
C THR A 164 -20.76 -19.26 -13.53
N GLY A 165 -20.86 -20.22 -14.45
CA GLY A 165 -22.18 -20.63 -14.99
C GLY A 165 -23.17 -20.91 -13.85
N GLN A 166 -24.47 -20.57 -14.01
CA GLN A 166 -25.59 -20.58 -13.02
C GLN A 166 -25.30 -21.11 -11.59
N ARG A 167 -24.27 -20.61 -10.90
CA ARG A 167 -24.08 -20.88 -9.48
C ARG A 167 -25.07 -19.98 -8.76
N ARG A 168 -26.04 -20.57 -8.08
CA ARG A 168 -26.84 -19.85 -7.09
C ARG A 168 -25.86 -19.25 -6.10
N ASN A 169 -25.77 -17.93 -6.11
CA ASN A 169 -25.08 -17.16 -5.08
C ASN A 169 -25.89 -17.29 -3.78
N ASP A 170 -25.83 -18.45 -3.13
CA ASP A 170 -26.22 -18.61 -1.74
C ASP A 170 -25.12 -17.96 -0.90
N VAL A 171 -25.03 -16.63 -1.01
CA VAL A 171 -24.33 -15.80 -0.04
C VAL A 171 -25.11 -15.99 1.25
N ARG A 172 -24.65 -16.92 2.09
CA ARG A 172 -25.01 -16.91 3.51
C ARG A 172 -24.46 -15.59 4.06
N ARG A 173 -25.29 -14.55 3.99
CA ARG A 173 -25.11 -13.32 4.76
C ARG A 173 -25.10 -13.77 6.21
N ASN A 174 -23.91 -13.86 6.82
CA ASN A 174 -23.84 -13.98 8.25
C ASN A 174 -24.44 -12.68 8.79
N ALA A 175 -25.64 -12.78 9.37
CA ALA A 175 -26.29 -11.66 10.01
C ALA A 175 -25.30 -11.07 11.03
N GLY A 176 -24.95 -9.80 10.84
CA GLY A 176 -24.06 -9.06 11.73
C GLY A 176 -24.61 -9.11 13.15
N GLY A 177 -23.97 -9.91 14.00
CA GLY A 177 -24.14 -9.85 15.44
C GLY A 177 -23.36 -8.67 16.03
N LEU A 178 -23.34 -8.60 17.37
CA LEU A 178 -22.67 -7.58 18.21
C LEU A 178 -21.30 -7.06 17.69
N PHE A 179 -20.55 -7.88 16.96
CA PHE A 179 -19.28 -7.53 16.31
C PHE A 179 -19.40 -6.46 15.20
N ASP A 180 -20.50 -6.41 14.44
CA ASP A 180 -20.74 -5.32 13.46
C ASP A 180 -20.93 -3.98 14.18
N THR A 181 -21.61 -3.98 15.32
CA THR A 181 -21.84 -2.78 16.13
C THR A 181 -20.53 -2.24 16.71
N GLU A 182 -19.71 -3.09 17.30
CA GLU A 182 -18.42 -2.69 17.91
C GLU A 182 -17.45 -2.16 16.85
N PHE A 183 -17.42 -2.79 15.67
CA PHE A 183 -16.62 -2.31 14.55
C PHE A 183 -17.12 -0.96 14.01
N ARG A 184 -18.44 -0.79 13.88
CA ARG A 184 -19.01 0.50 13.48
C ARG A 184 -18.72 1.60 14.49
N ILE A 185 -18.67 1.28 15.78
CA ILE A 185 -18.28 2.22 16.84
C ILE A 185 -16.80 2.60 16.69
N GLU A 186 -15.91 1.62 16.54
CA GLU A 186 -14.48 1.88 16.42
C GLU A 186 -14.13 2.61 15.11
N ALA A 187 -14.75 2.24 13.99
CA ALA A 187 -14.61 2.93 12.72
C ALA A 187 -15.08 4.39 12.83
N SER A 188 -16.26 4.62 13.43
CA SER A 188 -16.80 5.97 13.65
C SER A 188 -15.92 6.79 14.61
N ARG A 189 -15.32 6.15 15.62
CA ARG A 189 -14.34 6.77 16.51
C ARG A 189 -13.08 7.19 15.76
N LEU A 190 -12.49 6.30 14.97
CA LEU A 190 -11.29 6.59 14.18
C LEU A 190 -11.55 7.68 13.14
N GLU A 191 -12.73 7.68 12.51
CA GLU A 191 -13.16 8.75 11.60
C GLU A 191 -13.27 10.10 12.34
N HIS A 192 -13.80 10.10 13.55
CA HIS A 192 -13.87 11.30 14.38
C HIS A 192 -12.48 11.79 14.79
N GLU A 193 -11.60 10.90 15.24
CA GLU A 193 -10.20 11.23 15.58
C GLU A 193 -9.46 11.80 14.37
N LEU A 194 -9.62 11.19 13.19
CA LEU A 194 -9.04 11.68 11.94
C LEU A 194 -9.55 13.08 11.59
N GLN A 195 -10.84 13.35 11.80
CA GLN A 195 -11.44 14.65 11.57
C GLN A 195 -10.84 15.72 12.51
N ILE A 196 -10.68 15.39 13.79
CA ILE A 196 -10.03 16.27 14.77
C ILE A 196 -8.60 16.59 14.35
N VAL A 197 -7.82 15.57 13.98
CA VAL A 197 -6.43 15.76 13.54
C VAL A 197 -6.36 16.63 12.29
N LYS A 198 -7.26 16.43 11.31
CA LYS A 198 -7.34 17.28 10.11
C LYS A 198 -7.64 18.74 10.45
N GLU A 199 -8.56 18.98 11.39
CA GLU A 199 -8.89 20.34 11.85
C GLU A 199 -7.69 20.99 12.56
N GLN A 200 -6.97 20.24 13.40
CA GLN A 200 -5.75 20.71 14.06
C GLN A 200 -4.65 21.06 13.07
N VAL A 201 -4.42 20.21 12.06
CA VAL A 201 -3.45 20.47 10.99
C VAL A 201 -3.83 21.72 10.21
N ARG A 202 -5.11 21.89 9.86
CA ARG A 202 -5.60 23.09 9.18
C ARG A 202 -5.37 24.35 10.03
N HIS A 203 -5.72 24.31 11.31
CA HIS A 203 -5.52 25.43 12.21
C HIS A 203 -4.04 25.80 12.36
N HIS A 204 -3.16 24.80 12.49
CA HIS A 204 -1.71 25.05 12.58
C HIS A 204 -1.16 25.64 11.28
N GLN A 205 -1.66 25.22 10.12
CA GLN A 205 -1.31 25.82 8.83
C GLN A 205 -1.74 27.29 8.72
N GLU A 206 -2.90 27.66 9.29
CA GLU A 206 -3.35 29.05 9.33
C GLU A 206 -2.46 29.92 10.23
N LEU A 207 -2.13 29.43 11.43
CA LEU A 207 -1.19 30.12 12.33
C LEU A 207 0.18 30.34 11.68
N LEU A 208 0.72 29.31 11.02
CA LEU A 208 1.98 29.42 10.29
C LEU A 208 1.88 30.46 9.16
N LYS A 209 0.76 30.54 8.43
CA LYS A 209 0.56 31.57 7.40
C LYS A 209 0.54 32.98 7.99
N GLU A 210 -0.16 33.18 9.10
CA GLU A 210 -0.16 34.48 9.79
C GLU A 210 1.23 34.87 10.29
N GLU A 211 1.97 33.92 10.84
CA GLU A 211 3.33 34.15 11.32
C GLU A 211 4.28 34.49 10.17
N VAL A 212 4.20 33.76 9.05
CA VAL A 212 4.95 34.08 7.82
C VAL A 212 4.60 35.48 7.30
N ALA A 213 3.32 35.88 7.33
CA ALA A 213 2.90 37.21 6.89
C ALA A 213 3.48 38.33 7.77
N LYS A 214 3.50 38.14 9.10
CA LYS A 214 4.14 39.07 10.04
C LYS A 214 5.64 39.19 9.79
N HIS A 215 6.33 38.06 9.61
CA HIS A 215 7.76 38.08 9.29
C HIS A 215 8.05 38.76 7.96
N ALA A 216 7.21 38.57 6.93
CA ALA A 216 7.35 39.25 5.65
C ALA A 216 7.21 40.78 5.79
N GLU A 217 6.33 41.26 6.66
CA GLU A 217 6.19 42.69 6.94
C GLU A 217 7.42 43.27 7.66
N VAL A 218 7.94 42.54 8.65
CA VAL A 218 9.17 42.92 9.35
C VAL A 218 10.36 42.95 8.39
N ILE A 219 10.48 41.97 7.49
CA ILE A 219 11.53 41.93 6.46
C ILE A 219 11.43 43.17 5.56
N ARG A 220 10.24 43.52 5.06
CA ARG A 220 10.05 44.73 4.24
C ARG A 220 10.47 46.01 4.97
N MET A 221 10.12 46.14 6.25
CA MET A 221 10.53 47.29 7.07
C MET A 221 12.05 47.39 7.20
N TYR A 222 12.74 46.25 7.42
CA TYR A 222 14.20 46.24 7.47
C TYR A 222 14.84 46.52 6.11
N GLU A 223 14.26 46.04 5.01
CA GLU A 223 14.72 46.34 3.65
C GLU A 223 14.63 47.85 3.35
N GLU A 224 13.53 48.52 3.72
CA GLU A 224 13.39 49.98 3.59
C GLU A 224 14.42 50.74 4.42
N GLN A 225 14.66 50.32 5.68
CA GLN A 225 15.69 50.93 6.52
C GLN A 225 17.09 50.76 5.95
N VAL A 226 17.41 49.58 5.40
CA VAL A 226 18.69 49.34 4.73
C VAL A 226 18.83 50.25 3.52
N GLN A 227 17.80 50.39 2.68
CA GLN A 227 17.84 51.30 1.53
C GLN A 227 18.05 52.76 1.92
N LEU A 228 17.35 53.24 2.95
CA LEU A 228 17.53 54.60 3.47
C LEU A 228 18.95 54.81 4.01
N THR A 229 19.47 53.83 4.76
CA THR A 229 20.82 53.89 5.32
C THR A 229 21.87 53.90 4.21
N ASP A 230 21.72 53.06 3.19
CA ASP A 230 22.61 53.01 2.04
C ASP A 230 22.59 54.33 1.24
N ALA A 231 21.42 54.95 1.07
CA ALA A 231 21.30 56.25 0.43
C ALA A 231 22.02 57.37 1.20
N VAL A 232 21.90 57.38 2.53
CA VAL A 232 22.62 58.33 3.40
C VAL A 232 24.13 58.10 3.34
N VAL A 233 24.58 56.84 3.36
CA VAL A 233 26.00 56.49 3.22
C VAL A 233 26.54 56.97 1.87
N GLN A 234 25.80 56.79 0.78
CA GLN A 234 26.20 57.29 -0.54
C GLN A 234 26.31 58.82 -0.58
N ASP A 235 25.39 59.55 0.03
CA ASP A 235 25.44 61.02 0.10
C ASP A 235 26.68 61.51 0.86
N TYR A 236 27.01 60.87 1.99
CA TYR A 236 28.25 61.14 2.72
C TYR A 236 29.52 60.79 1.93
N GLU A 237 29.52 59.70 1.16
CA GLU A 237 30.66 59.34 0.29
C GLU A 237 30.87 60.37 -0.83
N ASN A 238 29.80 60.99 -1.33
CA ASN A 238 29.83 61.98 -2.41
C ASN A 238 30.12 63.42 -1.94
N THR A 239 30.15 63.66 -0.62
CA THR A 239 30.39 65.00 -0.07
C THR A 239 31.86 65.42 -0.24
N LEU A 240 32.12 66.63 -0.76
CA LEU A 240 33.47 67.17 -0.99
C LEU A 240 34.26 67.53 0.29
N SER A 241 33.68 67.29 1.47
CA SER A 241 34.33 67.54 2.76
C SER A 241 35.29 66.40 3.11
N TRP A 242 36.59 66.69 3.06
CA TRP A 242 37.65 65.73 3.40
C TRP A 242 37.56 65.22 4.86
N ARG A 243 37.05 66.04 5.79
CA ARG A 243 36.88 65.64 7.19
C ARG A 243 35.82 64.54 7.38
N VAL A 244 34.85 64.45 6.49
CA VAL A 244 33.73 63.48 6.55
C VAL A 244 34.04 62.22 5.74
N THR A 245 34.71 62.35 4.60
CA THR A 245 35.00 61.23 3.68
C THR A 245 36.18 60.34 4.11
N THR A 246 37.13 60.86 4.88
CA THR A 246 38.36 60.12 5.27
C THR A 246 38.09 58.93 6.22
N PRO A 247 37.27 59.07 7.29
CA PRO A 247 36.92 57.93 8.16
C PRO A 247 36.11 56.85 7.43
N LEU A 248 35.17 57.24 6.57
CA LEU A 248 34.31 56.33 5.80
C LEU A 248 35.12 55.47 4.81
N ARG A 249 36.05 56.09 4.06
CA ARG A 249 36.96 55.37 3.16
C ARG A 249 37.84 54.35 3.89
N TRP A 250 38.25 54.65 5.13
CA TRP A 250 39.04 53.73 5.95
C TRP A 250 38.23 52.51 6.42
N VAL A 251 36.97 52.72 6.84
CA VAL A 251 36.06 51.63 7.24
C VAL A 251 35.73 50.72 6.06
N ARG A 252 35.42 51.29 4.88
CA ARG A 252 35.16 50.52 3.65
C ARG A 252 36.33 49.62 3.26
N LYS A 253 37.56 50.13 3.35
CA LYS A 253 38.78 49.36 3.10
C LYS A 253 38.98 48.17 4.06
N ARG A 254 38.33 48.20 5.23
CA ARG A 254 38.44 47.18 6.29
C ARG A 254 37.32 46.13 6.24
N LEU A 255 36.15 46.48 5.69
CA LEU A 255 34.97 45.60 5.59
C LEU A 255 34.93 44.73 4.32
N GLY A 256 35.88 44.89 3.39
CA GLY A 256 36.08 43.93 2.29
C GLY A 256 34.90 43.82 1.31
N ARG A 257 34.19 44.91 1.06
CA ARG A 257 33.32 45.08 -0.12
C ARG A 257 33.94 46.07 -1.10
#